data_AF-A0A7V2PCQ4-F1
#
_entry.id   AF-A0A7V2PCQ4-F1
#
_cell.length_a   1.000
_cell.length_b   1.000
_cell.length_c   1.000
_cell.angle_alpha   90.00
_cell.angle_beta   90.00
_cell.angle_gamma   90.00
#
_symmetry.space_group_name_H-M   'P 1'
#
loop_
_entity.id
_entity.type
_entity.pdbx_description
1 polymer ?
#
loop_
_entity_poly.entity_id
_entity_poly.type
_entity_poly.pdbx_seq_one_letter_code
_entity_poly.pdbx_strand_id
1 'polypeptide(L)'
;MTTWADLLASLREDLQDTSVTPKYSDATLYLYLCDAISDYSMWFPLRVDQVGLTGSGVGPYALPANYVADLWVESPVNRFLERRLPRPGTRFPTQTGKPFYYYMQGGSLYLNSSPDDVDGVHLTYEALHTRPANAADTTFVFSVPLADEELIRIFVKAKIMERVRTRQAALDRFKDRASSGGDRQDNPLLPEVDDLYKDYYRKISQRLGGGTIRLYRPGRIR
;
A
#
# COMPACT_ATOMS: atom_id res chain seq x y z
N MET A 1 -14.61 10.95 8.56
CA MET A 1 -13.14 10.93 8.62
C MET A 1 -12.77 10.65 10.07
N THR A 2 -11.97 9.63 10.34
CA THR A 2 -11.47 9.35 11.70
C THR A 2 -10.09 9.94 11.89
N THR A 3 -9.77 10.25 13.15
CA THR A 3 -8.42 10.61 13.55
C THR A 3 -7.61 9.38 13.95
N TRP A 4 -6.28 9.52 14.01
CA TRP A 4 -5.41 8.49 14.58
C TRP A 4 -5.81 8.13 16.01
N ALA A 5 -6.20 9.10 16.84
CA ALA A 5 -6.65 8.85 18.20
C ALA A 5 -7.89 7.94 18.25
N ASP A 6 -8.89 8.18 17.39
CA ASP A 6 -10.12 7.39 17.34
C ASP A 6 -9.84 5.94 16.93
N LEU A 7 -8.98 5.76 15.93
CA LEU A 7 -8.61 4.44 15.43
C LEU A 7 -7.75 3.69 16.45
N LEU A 8 -6.83 4.37 17.15
CA LEU A 8 -6.04 3.78 18.21
C LEU A 8 -6.89 3.35 19.41
N ALA A 9 -7.86 4.18 19.82
CA ALA A 9 -8.81 3.81 20.88
C ALA A 9 -9.62 2.56 20.48
N SER A 10 -10.15 2.56 19.26
CA SER A 10 -10.89 1.41 18.71
C SER A 10 -10.03 0.14 18.66
N LEU A 11 -8.77 0.25 18.23
CA LEU A 11 -7.81 -0.87 18.21
C LEU A 11 -7.53 -1.41 19.62
N ARG A 12 -7.40 -0.55 20.62
CA ARG A 12 -7.15 -0.97 22.00
C ARG A 12 -8.35 -1.67 22.60
N GLU A 13 -9.57 -1.19 22.35
CA GLU A 13 -10.81 -1.89 22.75
C GLU A 13 -10.88 -3.28 22.11
N ASP A 14 -10.61 -3.35 20.82
CA ASP A 14 -10.55 -4.55 20.01
C ASP A 14 -9.54 -5.60 20.51
N LEU A 15 -8.41 -5.14 21.07
CA LEU A 15 -7.36 -5.97 21.64
C LEU A 15 -7.55 -6.25 23.14
N GLN A 16 -8.59 -5.68 23.76
CA GLN A 16 -8.82 -5.68 25.20
C GLN A 16 -7.63 -5.09 25.99
N ASP A 17 -6.92 -4.11 25.41
CA ASP A 17 -5.73 -3.47 25.98
C ASP A 17 -6.02 -2.03 26.45
N THR A 18 -7.04 -1.90 27.30
CA THR A 18 -7.54 -0.62 27.84
C THR A 18 -7.02 -0.29 29.24
N SER A 19 -6.05 -1.07 29.75
CA SER A 19 -5.45 -0.85 31.07
C SER A 19 -4.61 0.43 31.11
N VAL A 20 -4.43 0.96 32.33
CA VAL A 20 -3.57 2.14 32.60
C VAL A 20 -2.14 1.92 32.10
N THR A 21 -1.64 0.69 32.23
CA THR A 21 -0.40 0.24 31.58
C THR A 21 -0.75 -0.76 30.48
N PRO A 22 -0.82 -0.33 29.21
CA PRO A 22 -1.14 -1.21 28.09
C PRO A 22 -0.02 -2.21 27.85
N LYS A 23 -0.40 -3.41 27.41
CA LYS A 23 0.52 -4.48 27.00
C LYS A 23 1.29 -4.11 25.75
N TYR A 24 0.67 -3.37 24.82
CA TYR A 24 1.29 -2.93 23.58
C TYR A 24 1.60 -1.43 23.63
N SER A 25 2.83 -1.06 23.28
CA SER A 25 3.20 0.36 23.19
C SER A 25 2.57 1.02 21.96
N ASP A 26 2.26 2.31 22.05
CA ASP A 26 1.72 3.08 20.92
C ASP A 26 2.68 3.11 19.74
N ALA A 27 3.99 3.13 20.00
CA ALA A 27 5.01 3.01 18.97
C ALA A 27 4.91 1.68 18.20
N THR A 28 4.57 0.57 18.87
CA THR A 28 4.35 -0.71 18.20
C THR A 28 3.11 -0.66 17.32
N LEU A 29 1.99 -0.17 17.86
CA LEU A 29 0.72 -0.07 17.12
C LEU A 29 0.84 0.84 15.91
N TYR A 30 1.57 1.95 16.05
CA TYR A 30 1.89 2.87 14.95
C TYR A 30 2.68 2.20 13.83
N LEU A 31 3.67 1.34 14.14
CA LEU A 31 4.41 0.62 13.09
C LEU A 31 3.49 -0.33 12.31
N TYR A 32 2.65 -1.09 13.00
CA TYR A 32 1.69 -1.99 12.33
C TYR A 32 0.62 -1.24 11.54
N LEU A 33 0.21 -0.05 12.01
CA LEU A 33 -0.63 0.85 11.24
C LEU A 33 0.09 1.28 9.94
N CYS A 34 1.36 1.70 10.02
CA CYS A 34 2.11 2.11 8.84
C CYS A 34 2.21 0.97 7.82
N ASP A 35 2.44 -0.26 8.28
CA ASP A 35 2.44 -1.45 7.43
C ASP A 35 1.05 -1.70 6.82
N ALA A 36 -0.01 -1.61 7.63
CA ALA A 36 -1.38 -1.80 7.18
C ALA A 36 -1.80 -0.78 6.11
N ILE A 37 -1.45 0.50 6.29
CA ILE A 37 -1.73 1.57 5.31
C ILE A 37 -0.93 1.33 4.02
N SER A 38 0.32 0.87 4.15
CA SER A 38 1.16 0.57 2.98
C SER A 38 0.58 -0.59 2.17
N ASP A 39 0.15 -1.68 2.82
CA ASP A 39 -0.50 -2.81 2.16
C ASP A 39 -1.85 -2.41 1.55
N TYR A 40 -2.68 -1.71 2.31
CA TYR A 40 -3.97 -1.19 1.84
C TYR A 40 -3.81 -0.33 0.58
N SER A 41 -2.80 0.55 0.55
CA SER A 41 -2.54 1.43 -0.59
C SER A 41 -2.12 0.69 -1.86
N MET A 42 -1.61 -0.55 -1.75
CA MET A 42 -1.31 -1.37 -2.94
C MET A 42 -2.58 -1.90 -3.60
N TRP A 43 -3.64 -2.12 -2.81
CA TRP A 43 -4.94 -2.61 -3.31
C TRP A 43 -5.86 -1.46 -3.70
N PHE A 44 -5.85 -0.37 -2.94
CA PHE A 44 -6.68 0.81 -3.13
C PHE A 44 -5.81 2.07 -3.07
N PRO A 45 -5.06 2.37 -4.13
CA PRO A 45 -4.23 3.57 -4.14
C PRO A 45 -5.07 4.85 -4.22
N LEU A 46 -4.53 5.94 -3.69
CA LEU A 46 -5.11 7.26 -3.82
C LEU A 46 -4.77 7.84 -5.20
N ARG A 47 -5.78 8.21 -5.98
CA ARG A 47 -5.56 8.91 -7.25
C ARG A 47 -5.20 10.38 -6.99
N VAL A 48 -4.07 10.83 -7.53
CA VAL A 48 -3.62 12.22 -7.49
C VAL A 48 -3.49 12.74 -8.92
N ASP A 49 -4.24 13.79 -9.25
CA ASP A 49 -4.34 14.32 -10.60
C ASP A 49 -3.44 15.56 -10.81
N GLN A 50 -2.84 15.64 -12.00
CA GLN A 50 -2.16 16.84 -12.54
C GLN A 50 -1.11 17.48 -11.62
N VAL A 51 -0.25 16.69 -11.00
CA VAL A 51 0.86 17.21 -10.20
C VAL A 51 1.97 17.71 -11.12
N GLY A 52 2.28 19.00 -11.05
CA GLY A 52 3.42 19.60 -11.74
C GLY A 52 4.73 19.06 -11.20
N LEU A 53 5.55 18.46 -12.07
CA LEU A 53 6.87 17.97 -11.72
C LEU A 53 7.91 19.08 -11.89
N THR A 54 8.79 19.21 -10.90
CA THR A 54 9.94 20.11 -10.98
C THR A 54 11.12 19.37 -11.63
N GLY A 55 11.66 19.95 -12.70
CA GLY A 55 12.81 19.39 -13.42
C GLY A 55 13.51 20.45 -14.27
N SER A 56 14.76 20.17 -14.65
CA SER A 56 15.64 21.11 -15.36
C SER A 56 15.47 21.11 -16.89
N GLY A 57 14.27 20.83 -17.39
CA GLY A 57 13.95 20.76 -18.83
C GLY A 57 14.48 19.48 -19.49
N VAL A 58 15.81 19.35 -19.62
CA VAL A 58 16.49 18.21 -20.30
C VAL A 58 16.87 17.09 -19.31
N GLY A 59 16.47 17.22 -18.05
CA GLY A 59 16.90 16.34 -16.94
C GLY A 59 15.82 15.36 -16.45
N PRO A 60 16.18 14.51 -15.47
CA PRO A 60 15.21 13.69 -14.75
C PRO A 60 14.22 14.58 -13.97
N TYR A 61 12.94 14.27 -14.08
CA TYR A 61 11.89 14.80 -13.22
C TYR A 61 11.74 13.87 -12.02
N ALA A 62 11.93 14.40 -10.81
CA ALA A 62 11.80 13.61 -9.59
C ALA A 62 10.35 13.17 -9.40
N LEU A 63 10.12 11.87 -9.18
CA LEU A 63 8.79 11.39 -8.84
C LEU A 63 8.44 11.74 -7.38
N PRO A 64 7.15 11.97 -7.08
CA PRO A 64 6.70 12.17 -5.70
C PRO A 64 7.07 10.98 -4.80
N ALA A 65 7.40 11.24 -3.53
CA ALA A 65 7.82 10.20 -2.59
C ALA A 65 6.73 9.15 -2.28
N ASN A 66 5.46 9.50 -2.50
CA ASN A 66 4.31 8.63 -2.34
C ASN A 66 3.88 7.94 -3.64
N TYR A 67 4.67 8.02 -4.71
CA TYR A 67 4.34 7.45 -6.02
C TYR A 67 4.27 5.91 -5.99
N VAL A 68 3.19 5.34 -6.53
CA VAL A 68 2.99 3.89 -6.71
C VAL A 68 3.02 3.53 -8.19
N ALA A 69 2.13 4.11 -8.99
CA ALA A 69 2.02 3.83 -10.41
C ALA A 69 1.59 5.07 -11.21
N ASP A 70 2.03 5.19 -12.45
CA ASP A 70 1.65 6.26 -13.36
C ASP A 70 0.31 5.93 -14.03
N LEU A 71 -0.58 6.91 -14.10
CA LEU A 71 -1.77 6.84 -14.94
C LEU A 71 -1.52 7.57 -16.24
N TRP A 72 -1.23 8.87 -16.16
CA TRP A 72 -1.03 9.74 -17.32
C TRP A 72 0.12 10.71 -17.07
N VAL A 73 0.89 10.97 -18.13
CA VAL A 73 1.91 12.03 -18.15
C VAL A 73 1.55 13.00 -19.26
N GLU A 74 1.51 14.28 -18.94
CA GLU A 74 1.13 15.34 -19.85
C GLU A 74 2.25 16.37 -20.01
N SER A 75 2.49 16.80 -21.26
CA SER A 75 3.35 17.93 -21.57
C SER A 75 3.08 18.48 -22.98
N PRO A 76 2.51 19.70 -23.14
CA PRO A 76 1.78 20.51 -22.14
C PRO A 76 0.55 19.80 -21.54
N VAL A 77 -0.13 20.49 -20.63
CA VAL A 77 -1.47 20.10 -20.14
C VAL A 77 -2.40 19.75 -21.30
N ASN A 78 -3.19 18.67 -21.16
CA ASN A 78 -4.07 18.08 -22.17
C ASN A 78 -3.35 17.41 -23.36
N ARG A 79 -2.03 17.25 -23.32
CA ARG A 79 -1.29 16.46 -24.30
C ARG A 79 -0.62 15.26 -23.62
N PHE A 80 -1.25 14.11 -23.78
CA PHE A 80 -0.77 12.86 -23.20
C PHE A 80 0.46 12.34 -23.94
N LEU A 81 1.48 11.95 -23.16
CA LEU A 81 2.68 11.29 -23.64
C LEU A 81 2.49 9.78 -23.62
N GLU A 82 3.12 9.08 -24.56
CA GLU A 82 3.11 7.62 -24.60
C GLU A 82 4.24 7.04 -23.75
N ARG A 83 3.94 5.99 -22.98
CA ARG A 83 4.95 5.29 -22.20
C ARG A 83 5.84 4.45 -23.12
N ARG A 84 7.14 4.75 -23.10
CA ARG A 84 8.15 3.93 -23.77
C ARG A 84 8.41 2.66 -22.96
N LEU A 85 8.12 1.52 -23.56
CA LEU A 85 8.50 0.21 -23.02
C LEU A 85 9.98 -0.08 -23.34
N PRO A 86 10.80 -0.46 -22.34
CA PRO A 86 12.19 -0.83 -22.61
C PRO A 86 12.21 -2.12 -23.44
N ARG A 87 12.68 -2.02 -24.70
CA ARG A 87 12.94 -3.17 -25.57
C ARG A 87 14.43 -3.27 -25.88
N PRO A 88 15.08 -4.44 -25.66
CA PRO A 88 16.47 -4.64 -26.03
C PRO A 88 16.71 -4.33 -27.52
N GLY A 89 17.84 -3.71 -27.84
CA GLY A 89 18.25 -3.44 -29.22
C GLY A 89 17.52 -2.29 -29.94
N THR A 90 16.51 -1.66 -29.31
CA THR A 90 15.79 -0.53 -29.93
C THR A 90 16.35 0.80 -29.41
N ARG A 91 17.02 1.56 -30.29
CA ARG A 91 17.41 2.95 -30.01
C ARG A 91 16.29 3.86 -30.47
N PHE A 92 15.81 4.71 -29.58
CA PHE A 92 14.82 5.74 -29.91
C PHE A 92 15.58 7.04 -30.15
N PRO A 93 15.37 7.72 -31.28
CA PRO A 93 16.01 8.99 -31.53
C PRO A 93 15.48 10.00 -30.51
N THR A 94 16.41 10.69 -29.82
CA THR A 94 16.09 11.93 -29.12
C THR A 94 15.57 12.91 -30.16
N GLN A 95 14.32 13.35 -30.01
CA GLN A 95 13.73 14.29 -30.96
C GLN A 95 14.04 15.73 -30.54
N THR A 96 14.22 16.61 -31.52
CA THR A 96 14.29 18.05 -31.30
C THR A 96 12.87 18.61 -31.40
N GLY A 97 12.30 19.12 -30.32
CA GLY A 97 10.94 19.66 -30.27
C GLY A 97 10.10 19.14 -29.10
N LYS A 98 8.77 19.16 -29.23
CA LYS A 98 7.84 18.78 -28.15
C LYS A 98 7.92 17.28 -27.80
N PRO A 99 7.80 16.93 -26.51
CA PRO A 99 7.88 15.53 -26.08
C PRO A 99 6.68 14.72 -26.60
N PHE A 100 6.95 13.44 -26.82
CA PHE A 100 5.95 12.44 -27.24
C PHE A 100 6.03 11.17 -26.39
N TYR A 101 7.23 10.83 -25.91
CA TYR A 101 7.48 9.62 -25.16
C TYR A 101 8.07 9.96 -23.81
N TYR A 102 7.65 9.22 -22.79
CA TYR A 102 8.29 9.22 -21.48
C TYR A 102 8.72 7.81 -21.10
N TYR A 103 9.72 7.71 -20.24
CA TYR A 103 10.05 6.47 -19.54
C TYR A 103 10.42 6.79 -18.10
N MET A 104 10.28 5.80 -17.22
CA MET A 104 10.63 5.95 -15.81
C MET A 104 11.75 4.98 -15.47
N GLN A 105 12.75 5.47 -14.76
CA GLN A 105 13.89 4.68 -14.31
C GLN A 105 14.43 5.27 -13.01
N GLY A 106 14.73 4.41 -12.03
CA GLY A 106 15.41 4.85 -10.80
C GLY A 106 14.68 5.94 -10.02
N GLY A 107 13.33 5.93 -9.99
CA GLY A 107 12.53 6.93 -9.28
C GLY A 107 12.46 8.30 -9.96
N SER A 108 12.86 8.37 -11.23
CA SER A 108 12.78 9.59 -12.05
C SER A 108 12.02 9.34 -13.34
N LEU A 109 11.33 10.37 -13.81
CA LEU A 109 10.68 10.43 -15.11
C LEU A 109 11.59 11.13 -16.11
N TYR A 110 11.73 10.53 -17.29
CA TYR A 110 12.57 11.02 -18.37
C TYR A 110 11.72 11.24 -19.62
N LEU A 111 11.98 12.33 -20.30
CA LEU A 111 11.34 12.69 -21.56
C LEU A 111 12.28 12.46 -22.73
N ASN A 112 11.72 12.18 -23.90
CA ASN A 112 12.49 12.01 -25.14
C ASN A 112 12.98 13.33 -25.76
N SER A 113 12.49 14.46 -25.26
CA SER A 113 12.91 15.81 -25.62
C SER A 113 12.62 16.79 -24.48
N SER A 114 13.22 17.99 -24.52
CA SER A 114 12.93 19.05 -23.54
C SER A 114 11.51 19.56 -23.77
N PRO A 115 10.67 19.66 -22.73
CA PRO A 115 9.44 20.43 -22.82
C PRO A 115 9.79 21.92 -22.93
N ASP A 116 8.86 22.69 -23.51
CA ASP A 116 8.95 24.15 -23.46
C ASP A 116 8.75 24.60 -22.00
N ASP A 117 9.58 25.53 -21.49
CA ASP A 117 9.58 25.96 -20.09
C ASP A 117 8.21 26.49 -19.60
N VAL A 118 7.35 26.90 -20.53
CA VAL A 118 6.00 27.43 -20.28
C VAL A 118 4.96 26.31 -20.11
N ASP A 119 5.17 25.17 -20.76
CA ASP A 119 4.17 24.10 -20.92
C ASP A 119 4.17 23.11 -19.73
N GLY A 120 5.30 22.99 -19.01
CA GLY A 120 5.46 22.15 -17.84
C GLY A 120 5.29 20.65 -18.09
N VAL A 121 5.55 19.85 -17.06
CA VAL A 121 5.30 18.40 -17.07
C VAL A 121 4.36 18.08 -15.93
N HIS A 122 3.24 17.43 -16.24
CA HIS A 122 2.22 17.09 -15.26
C HIS A 122 2.06 15.58 -15.19
N LEU A 123 1.95 15.07 -13.96
CA LEU A 123 1.81 13.66 -13.67
C LEU A 123 0.49 13.42 -12.93
N THR A 124 -0.32 12.54 -13.50
CA THR A 124 -1.47 11.93 -12.82
C THR A 124 -1.07 10.51 -12.44
N TYR A 125 -1.13 10.19 -11.15
CA TYR A 125 -0.57 8.96 -10.60
C TYR A 125 -1.39 8.39 -9.44
N GLU A 126 -1.18 7.10 -9.20
CA GLU A 126 -1.61 6.39 -8.02
C GLU A 126 -0.59 6.57 -6.91
N ALA A 127 -1.07 7.01 -5.75
CA ALA A 127 -0.26 7.38 -4.60
C ALA A 127 -0.57 6.51 -3.38
N LEU A 128 0.41 6.36 -2.50
CA LEU A 128 0.22 5.81 -1.17
C LEU A 128 -0.68 6.73 -0.33
N HIS A 129 -1.54 6.13 0.47
CA HIS A 129 -2.29 6.86 1.49
C HIS A 129 -1.35 7.52 2.50
N THR A 130 -1.76 8.69 2.97
CA THR A 130 -1.03 9.44 4.00
C THR A 130 -1.02 8.67 5.32
N ARG A 131 0.08 8.79 6.06
CA ARG A 131 0.27 8.21 7.40
C ARG A 131 0.58 9.31 8.41
N PRO A 132 0.25 9.11 9.71
CA PRO A 132 0.66 10.05 10.75
C PRO A 132 2.18 10.22 10.75
N ALA A 133 2.68 11.39 11.13
CA ALA A 133 4.13 11.63 11.12
C ALA A 133 4.86 10.83 12.21
N ASN A 134 4.17 10.57 13.32
CA ASN A 134 4.67 9.80 14.45
C ASN A 134 3.49 9.25 15.28
N ALA A 135 3.79 8.37 16.25
CA ALA A 135 2.76 7.74 17.09
C ALA A 135 1.96 8.72 17.96
N ALA A 136 2.49 9.92 18.24
CA ALA A 136 1.84 10.94 19.08
C ALA A 136 0.98 11.94 18.27
N ASP A 137 0.98 11.82 16.94
CA ASP A 137 0.21 12.69 16.02
C ASP A 137 -1.28 12.31 16.03
N THR A 138 -1.94 12.64 17.14
CA THR A 138 -3.33 12.26 17.44
C THR A 138 -4.37 12.98 16.59
N THR A 139 -4.02 14.14 16.02
CA THR A 139 -4.91 14.95 15.19
C THR A 139 -4.85 14.58 13.71
N PHE A 140 -3.97 13.66 13.32
CA PHE A 140 -3.87 13.20 11.94
C PHE A 140 -5.19 12.59 11.48
N VAL A 141 -5.66 13.03 10.31
CA VAL A 141 -6.89 12.54 9.69
C VAL A 141 -6.55 11.57 8.57
N PHE A 142 -7.13 10.37 8.61
CA PHE A 142 -6.88 9.36 7.60
C PHE A 142 -7.48 9.74 6.24
N SER A 143 -6.74 9.43 5.18
CA SER A 143 -7.23 9.45 3.80
C SER A 143 -7.96 8.16 3.41
N VAL A 144 -7.91 7.12 4.26
CA VAL A 144 -8.64 5.86 4.07
C VAL A 144 -10.14 6.11 4.31
N PRO A 145 -11.05 5.61 3.46
CA PRO A 145 -12.49 5.71 3.69
C PRO A 145 -12.93 4.99 4.97
N LEU A 146 -13.94 5.56 5.66
CA LEU A 146 -14.50 4.97 6.89
C LEU A 146 -14.94 3.50 6.71
N ALA A 147 -15.47 3.16 5.53
CA ALA A 147 -15.93 1.81 5.21
C ALA A 147 -14.78 0.78 5.18
N ASP A 148 -13.54 1.24 5.02
CA ASP A 148 -12.35 0.42 4.80
C ASP A 148 -11.42 0.42 6.01
N GLU A 149 -11.67 1.24 7.03
CA GLU A 149 -10.91 1.24 8.28
C GLU A 149 -10.95 -0.11 9.00
N GLU A 150 -12.00 -0.88 8.81
CA GLU A 150 -12.09 -2.24 9.34
C GLU A 150 -10.96 -3.13 8.80
N LEU A 151 -10.54 -2.95 7.54
CA LEU A 151 -9.42 -3.69 6.95
C LEU A 151 -8.11 -3.37 7.69
N ILE A 152 -7.88 -2.09 7.99
CA ILE A 152 -6.73 -1.64 8.77
C ILE A 152 -6.74 -2.31 10.15
N ARG A 153 -7.91 -2.34 10.82
CA ARG A 153 -8.04 -2.99 12.14
C ARG A 153 -7.74 -4.48 12.09
N ILE A 154 -8.28 -5.21 11.11
CA ILE A 154 -8.04 -6.65 10.95
C ILE A 154 -6.55 -6.94 10.72
N PHE A 155 -5.89 -6.14 9.86
CA PHE A 155 -4.47 -6.31 9.58
C PHE A 155 -3.61 -6.08 10.82
N VAL A 156 -3.85 -5.01 11.57
CA VAL A 156 -3.12 -4.72 12.81
C VAL A 156 -3.33 -5.84 13.85
N LYS A 157 -4.56 -6.34 14.00
CA LYS A 157 -4.85 -7.51 14.86
C LYS A 157 -4.06 -8.74 14.43
N ALA A 158 -4.04 -9.04 13.13
CA ALA A 158 -3.30 -10.18 12.58
C ALA A 158 -1.81 -10.08 12.92
N LYS A 159 -1.19 -8.90 12.72
CA LYS A 159 0.23 -8.64 13.04
C LYS A 159 0.54 -8.81 14.53
N ILE A 160 -0.35 -8.37 15.41
CA ILE A 160 -0.19 -8.53 16.86
C ILE A 160 -0.25 -10.01 17.24
N MET A 161 -1.25 -10.74 16.73
CA MET A 161 -1.38 -12.18 17.00
C MET A 161 -0.18 -12.96 16.47
N GLU A 162 0.30 -12.64 15.27
CA GLU A 162 1.53 -13.18 14.68
C GLU A 162 2.74 -13.01 15.62
N ARG A 163 2.94 -11.81 16.18
CA ARG A 163 4.01 -11.54 17.14
C ARG A 163 3.85 -12.30 18.45
N VAL A 164 2.65 -12.33 19.02
CA VAL A 164 2.38 -13.04 20.29
C VAL A 164 2.67 -14.53 20.13
N ARG A 165 2.22 -15.12 19.02
CA ARG A 165 2.42 -16.54 18.72
C ARG A 165 3.89 -16.87 18.45
N THR A 166 4.60 -16.01 17.72
CA THR A 166 6.04 -16.19 17.49
C THR A 166 6.82 -16.21 18.81
N ARG A 167 6.48 -15.33 19.76
CA ARG A 167 7.07 -15.32 21.10
C ARG A 167 6.71 -16.57 21.89
N GLN A 168 5.45 -17.02 21.83
CA GLN A 168 5.03 -18.24 22.51
C GLN A 168 5.74 -19.48 21.97
N ALA A 169 5.86 -19.61 20.65
CA ALA A 169 6.58 -20.70 20.01
C ALA A 169 8.08 -20.71 20.39
N ALA A 170 8.70 -19.53 20.48
CA ALA A 170 10.07 -19.40 20.95
C ALA A 170 10.23 -19.83 22.41
N LEU A 171 9.26 -19.54 23.29
CA LEU A 171 9.26 -19.99 24.68
C LEU A 171 8.99 -21.50 24.81
N ASP A 172 8.06 -22.03 24.00
CA ASP A 172 7.71 -23.45 23.99
C ASP A 172 8.92 -24.31 23.59
N ARG A 173 9.81 -23.80 22.72
CA ARG A 173 11.08 -24.45 22.36
C ARG A 173 11.99 -24.72 23.58
N PHE A 174 11.89 -23.92 24.64
CA PHE A 174 12.71 -24.02 25.84
C PHE A 174 12.01 -24.72 27.01
N LYS A 175 10.79 -25.25 26.82
CA LYS A 175 10.16 -26.08 27.85
C LYS A 175 10.97 -27.35 28.03
N ASP A 176 11.56 -27.51 29.22
CA ASP A 176 12.41 -28.65 29.54
C ASP A 176 11.67 -29.97 29.32
N ARG A 177 12.34 -30.88 28.62
CA ARG A 177 11.87 -32.24 28.31
C ARG A 177 11.46 -33.03 29.58
N ALA A 178 11.94 -32.60 30.75
CA ALA A 178 11.72 -33.23 32.04
C ALA A 178 10.34 -32.96 32.67
N SER A 179 9.67 -31.84 32.37
CA SER A 179 8.38 -31.50 32.98
C SER A 179 7.15 -31.93 32.16
N SER A 180 7.35 -32.29 30.89
CA SER A 180 6.25 -32.39 29.90
C SER A 180 6.09 -33.78 29.27
N GLY A 181 6.70 -34.83 29.83
CA GLY A 181 6.50 -36.22 29.38
C GLY A 181 6.89 -36.47 27.92
N GLY A 182 8.18 -36.66 27.64
CA GLY A 182 8.70 -37.36 26.44
C GLY A 182 8.62 -36.64 25.09
N ASP A 183 7.49 -36.02 24.77
CA ASP A 183 7.17 -35.54 23.42
C ASP A 183 7.17 -34.02 23.32
N ARG A 184 7.69 -33.51 22.19
CA ARG A 184 7.60 -32.08 21.87
C ARG A 184 6.15 -31.73 21.54
N GLN A 185 5.47 -31.08 22.47
CA GLN A 185 4.17 -30.46 22.28
C GLN A 185 4.37 -29.09 21.60
N ASP A 186 4.86 -29.10 20.36
CA ASP A 186 4.93 -27.88 19.56
C ASP A 186 3.49 -27.41 19.27
N ASN A 187 3.14 -26.22 19.75
CA ASN A 187 1.80 -25.66 19.55
C ASN A 187 1.59 -25.39 18.05
N PRO A 188 0.61 -26.01 17.37
CA PRO A 188 0.42 -25.81 15.94
C PRO A 188 0.09 -24.32 15.67
N LEU A 189 0.90 -23.68 14.83
CA LEU A 189 0.99 -22.23 14.69
C LEU A 189 -0.25 -21.52 14.07
N LEU A 190 -1.35 -22.18 13.72
CA LEU A 190 -1.96 -21.85 12.42
C LEU A 190 -3.46 -21.48 12.28
N PRO A 191 -4.43 -21.64 13.21
CA PRO A 191 -5.80 -21.27 12.88
C PRO A 191 -6.05 -19.75 12.92
N GLU A 192 -5.77 -19.10 14.05
CA GLU A 192 -6.30 -17.75 14.33
C GLU A 192 -5.67 -16.64 13.47
N VAL A 193 -4.35 -16.71 13.23
CA VAL A 193 -3.64 -15.72 12.40
C VAL A 193 -4.05 -15.85 10.93
N ASP A 194 -4.11 -17.09 10.44
CA ASP A 194 -4.53 -17.38 9.07
C ASP A 194 -5.98 -16.97 8.84
N ASP A 195 -6.86 -17.16 9.83
CA ASP A 195 -8.26 -16.77 9.73
C ASP A 195 -8.44 -15.24 9.65
N LEU A 196 -7.62 -14.47 10.39
CA LEU A 196 -7.61 -13.00 10.27
C LEU A 196 -7.10 -12.53 8.91
N TYR A 197 -6.00 -13.10 8.40
CA TYR A 197 -5.50 -12.74 7.06
C TYR A 197 -6.46 -13.21 5.96
N LYS A 198 -7.09 -14.38 6.09
CA LYS A 198 -8.14 -14.83 5.16
C LYS A 198 -9.34 -13.88 5.17
N ASP A 199 -9.79 -13.43 6.34
CA ASP A 199 -10.86 -12.43 6.41
C ASP A 199 -10.46 -11.11 5.77
N TYR A 200 -9.24 -10.64 6.03
CA TYR A 200 -8.66 -9.44 5.40
C TYR A 200 -8.69 -9.54 3.86
N TYR A 201 -8.10 -10.59 3.29
CA TYR A 201 -8.07 -10.76 1.83
C TYR A 201 -9.46 -11.02 1.22
N ARG A 202 -10.34 -11.73 1.95
CA ARG A 202 -11.74 -11.88 1.55
C ARG A 202 -12.42 -10.53 1.42
N LYS A 203 -12.25 -9.65 2.41
CA LYS A 203 -12.84 -8.31 2.43
C LYS A 203 -12.24 -7.37 1.38
N ILE A 204 -10.96 -7.51 1.04
CA ILE A 204 -10.36 -6.84 -0.12
C ILE A 204 -11.02 -7.32 -1.41
N SER A 205 -11.13 -8.63 -1.60
CA SER A 205 -11.69 -9.22 -2.84
C SER A 205 -13.16 -8.81 -3.07
N GLN A 206 -13.95 -8.70 -2.00
CA GLN A 206 -15.34 -8.24 -2.05
C GLN A 206 -15.45 -6.79 -2.56
N ARG A 207 -14.49 -5.93 -2.19
CA ARG A 207 -14.46 -4.51 -2.57
C ARG A 207 -13.92 -4.27 -3.97
N LEU A 208 -12.93 -5.04 -4.41
CA LEU A 208 -12.39 -4.95 -5.78
C LEU A 208 -13.40 -5.37 -6.86
N GLY A 209 -14.50 -6.04 -6.49
CA GLY A 209 -15.63 -6.27 -7.40
C GLY A 209 -15.32 -7.20 -8.58
N GLY A 210 -14.28 -8.03 -8.46
CA GLY A 210 -13.83 -8.93 -9.52
C GLY A 210 -14.75 -10.13 -9.73
N GLY A 211 -15.83 -9.96 -10.48
CA GLY A 211 -16.65 -11.06 -11.03
C GLY A 211 -16.23 -11.40 -12.46
N THR A 212 -16.15 -12.68 -12.81
CA THR A 212 -15.93 -13.08 -14.20
C THR A 212 -17.23 -13.01 -14.98
N ILE A 213 -17.42 -11.99 -15.82
CA ILE A 213 -18.52 -11.97 -16.81
C ILE A 213 -18.10 -12.88 -17.97
N ARG A 214 -18.66 -14.09 -18.02
CA ARG A 214 -18.51 -14.98 -19.18
C ARG A 214 -19.49 -14.55 -20.26
N LEU A 215 -18.99 -13.84 -21.28
CA LEU A 215 -19.77 -13.51 -22.47
C LEU A 215 -19.86 -14.77 -23.36
N TYR A 216 -21.05 -15.32 -23.50
CA TYR A 216 -21.31 -16.41 -24.45
C TYR A 216 -21.72 -15.83 -25.80
N ARG A 217 -21.22 -16.42 -26.89
CA ARG A 217 -21.76 -16.13 -28.23
C ARG A 217 -23.24 -16.53 -28.27
N PRO A 218 -24.15 -15.66 -28.76
CA PRO A 218 -25.53 -16.05 -28.96
C PRO A 218 -25.58 -17.25 -29.93
N GLY A 219 -26.27 -18.33 -29.52
CA GLY A 219 -26.49 -19.53 -30.35
C GLY A 219 -25.72 -20.80 -29.97
N ARG A 220 -24.98 -20.84 -28.86
CA ARG A 220 -24.23 -22.04 -28.40
C ARG A 220 -24.58 -22.55 -27.00
N ILE A 221 -25.81 -22.32 -26.56
CA ILE A 221 -26.38 -23.03 -25.41
C ILE A 221 -27.24 -24.17 -25.98
N ARG A 222 -26.70 -25.39 -25.91
CA ARG A 222 -27.45 -26.65 -25.99
C ARG A 222 -27.15 -27.41 -24.71
#